data_AF-A0A409YDM1-F1
#
_entry.id   AF-A0A409YDM1-F1
#
_cell.length_a   1.000
_cell.length_b   1.000
_cell.length_c   1.000
_cell.angle_alpha   90.00
_cell.angle_beta   90.00
_cell.angle_gamma   90.00
#
_symmetry.space_group_name_H-M   'P 1'
#
loop_
_entity.id
_entity.type
_entity.pdbx_description
1 polymer ?
#
loop_
_entity_poly.entity_id
_entity_poly.type
_entity_poly.pdbx_seq_one_letter_code
_entity_poly.pdbx_strand_id
1 'polypeptide(L)'
;MADEAHGRAWPLADANLTNQILDLVQQAGQYKQLKKGANEATKTLNRGIAEFIILTADTEPLEILLHLPLLCEEKNVPYIFLPSKAALGRACNVSRPVIAASVTTAVSFLYLSTMSGICRTRLAEERKQWRKDHPFGFYAKPAKAPDGSMNLMEWEVGIPGKAKTAWEGGLYKLTMTFPEDYPSKPPKCKFTPPLFHPNVYPSGTVCLSILDEEKSWKPAITIKQASILLGIQDLLDNPNVNDPAQSDAYTMFKNDKAAYEYDMAVRFRLVLLTNCLPNCRRRVKQQARENVPK
;
A
#
# COMPACT_ATOMS: atom_id res chain seq x y z
N MET A 1 -20.45 -1.63 -52.12
CA MET A 1 -19.13 -1.40 -51.49
C MET A 1 -19.19 -1.33 -49.96
N ALA A 2 -20.24 -0.83 -49.32
CA ALA A 2 -20.36 -0.90 -47.85
C ALA A 2 -20.66 -2.32 -47.31
N ASP A 3 -21.23 -3.21 -48.13
CA ASP A 3 -21.73 -4.52 -47.67
C ASP A 3 -20.62 -5.58 -47.47
N GLU A 4 -19.47 -5.44 -48.12
CA GLU A 4 -18.37 -6.41 -48.00
C GLU A 4 -17.55 -6.26 -46.70
N ALA A 5 -17.52 -5.07 -46.09
CA ALA A 5 -16.80 -4.83 -44.84
C ALA A 5 -17.49 -5.48 -43.63
N HIS A 6 -18.82 -5.64 -43.68
CA HIS A 6 -19.63 -6.20 -42.60
C HIS A 6 -19.44 -7.72 -42.44
N GLY A 7 -19.00 -8.43 -43.48
CA GLY A 7 -18.77 -9.88 -43.43
C GLY A 7 -17.57 -10.32 -42.60
N ARG A 8 -16.67 -9.40 -42.22
CA ARG A 8 -15.43 -9.70 -41.46
C ARG A 8 -15.53 -9.39 -39.97
N ALA A 9 -16.58 -8.70 -39.53
CA ALA A 9 -16.76 -8.25 -38.16
C ALA A 9 -17.95 -8.96 -37.51
N TRP A 10 -17.68 -9.80 -36.51
CA TRP A 10 -18.70 -10.57 -35.79
C TRP A 10 -18.44 -10.57 -34.28
N PRO A 11 -19.46 -10.41 -33.41
CA PRO A 11 -20.89 -10.22 -33.72
C PRO A 11 -21.26 -8.77 -34.07
N LEU A 12 -22.12 -8.59 -35.08
CA LEU A 12 -22.60 -7.28 -35.53
C LEU A 12 -23.97 -6.94 -34.90
N ALA A 13 -24.11 -5.73 -34.38
CA ALA A 13 -25.37 -5.23 -33.82
C ALA A 13 -26.41 -4.96 -34.91
N ASP A 14 -27.67 -5.34 -34.67
CA ASP A 14 -28.80 -4.90 -35.49
C ASP A 14 -29.09 -3.41 -35.28
N ALA A 15 -29.98 -2.83 -36.09
CA ALA A 15 -30.29 -1.41 -36.04
C ALA A 15 -30.90 -0.97 -34.71
N ASN A 16 -31.74 -1.80 -34.07
CA ASN A 16 -32.37 -1.46 -32.79
C ASN A 16 -31.34 -1.51 -31.65
N LEU A 17 -30.54 -2.57 -31.59
CA LEU A 17 -29.47 -2.70 -30.60
C LEU A 17 -28.39 -1.62 -30.78
N THR A 18 -28.07 -1.26 -32.02
CA THR A 18 -27.13 -0.15 -32.32
C THR A 18 -27.59 1.13 -31.65
N ASN A 19 -28.87 1.51 -31.78
CA ASN A 19 -29.38 2.72 -31.14
C ASN A 19 -29.34 2.62 -29.60
N GLN A 20 -29.73 1.47 -29.04
CA GLN A 20 -29.64 1.23 -27.59
C GLN A 20 -28.21 1.36 -27.05
N ILE A 21 -27.22 0.82 -27.78
CA ILE A 21 -25.81 0.92 -27.41
C ILE A 21 -25.33 2.37 -27.49
N LEU A 22 -25.70 3.12 -28.54
CA LEU A 22 -25.30 4.51 -28.69
C LEU A 22 -25.89 5.40 -27.56
N ASP A 23 -27.15 5.16 -27.18
CA ASP A 23 -27.78 5.83 -26.04
C ASP A 23 -27.06 5.49 -24.73
N LEU A 24 -26.71 4.22 -24.52
CA LEU A 24 -25.93 3.77 -23.35
C LEU A 24 -24.55 4.42 -23.30
N VAL A 25 -23.85 4.52 -24.44
CA VAL A 25 -22.55 5.20 -24.55
C VAL A 25 -22.67 6.66 -24.17
N GLN A 26 -23.73 7.33 -24.61
CA GLN A 26 -23.97 8.73 -24.28
C GLN A 26 -24.21 8.92 -22.78
N GLN A 27 -24.99 8.03 -22.16
CA GLN A 27 -25.20 8.01 -20.71
C GLN A 27 -23.88 7.73 -19.95
N ALA A 28 -23.12 6.70 -20.35
CA ALA A 28 -21.83 6.36 -19.76
C ALA A 28 -20.80 7.51 -19.88
N GLY A 29 -20.88 8.28 -20.97
CA GLY A 29 -20.11 9.51 -21.16
C GLY A 29 -20.40 10.57 -20.09
N GLN A 30 -21.67 10.78 -19.74
CA GLN A 30 -22.08 11.72 -18.68
C GLN A 30 -21.56 11.29 -17.29
N TYR A 31 -21.57 9.98 -17.02
CA TYR A 31 -21.05 9.41 -15.77
C TYR A 31 -19.52 9.22 -15.73
N LYS A 32 -18.79 9.67 -16.76
CA LYS A 32 -17.32 9.52 -16.89
C LYS A 32 -16.84 8.05 -16.86
N GLN A 33 -17.67 7.13 -17.32
CA GLN A 33 -17.43 5.68 -17.35
C GLN A 33 -17.01 5.16 -18.73
N LEU A 34 -16.68 6.07 -19.64
CA LEU A 34 -16.39 5.75 -21.02
C LEU A 34 -14.91 6.01 -21.32
N LYS A 35 -14.19 5.00 -21.81
CA LYS A 35 -12.85 5.15 -22.39
C LYS A 35 -12.91 4.94 -23.90
N LYS A 36 -12.13 5.72 -24.64
CA LYS A 36 -12.24 5.86 -26.10
C LYS A 36 -10.91 5.45 -26.73
N GLY A 37 -10.97 4.62 -27.76
CA GLY A 37 -9.83 4.14 -28.54
C GLY A 37 -9.39 2.71 -28.21
N ALA A 38 -8.76 2.06 -29.18
CA ALA A 38 -8.35 0.65 -29.07
C ALA A 38 -7.30 0.42 -27.96
N ASN A 39 -6.31 1.30 -27.84
CA ASN A 39 -5.29 1.21 -26.78
C ASN A 39 -5.90 1.36 -25.38
N GLU A 40 -6.91 2.22 -25.23
CA GLU A 40 -7.60 2.38 -23.95
C GLU A 40 -8.48 1.17 -23.64
N ALA A 41 -9.16 0.60 -24.64
CA ALA A 41 -9.89 -0.66 -24.50
C ALA A 41 -8.98 -1.81 -24.00
N THR A 42 -7.81 -1.98 -24.62
CA THR A 42 -6.79 -2.97 -24.17
C THR A 42 -6.37 -2.73 -22.73
N LYS A 43 -6.10 -1.46 -22.34
CA LYS A 43 -5.76 -1.13 -20.94
C LYS A 43 -6.89 -1.47 -19.98
N THR A 44 -8.14 -1.18 -20.33
CA THR A 44 -9.29 -1.46 -19.46
C THR A 44 -9.58 -2.95 -19.31
N LEU A 45 -9.36 -3.74 -20.37
CA LEU A 45 -9.47 -5.20 -20.35
C LEU A 45 -8.37 -5.82 -19.48
N ASN A 46 -7.10 -5.43 -19.68
CA ASN A 46 -5.97 -5.93 -18.89
C ASN A 46 -6.10 -5.59 -17.40
N ARG A 47 -6.75 -4.48 -17.07
CA ARG A 47 -7.04 -4.06 -15.68
C ARG A 47 -8.27 -4.75 -15.08
N GLY A 48 -9.06 -5.49 -15.87
CA GLY A 48 -10.29 -6.14 -15.40
C GLY A 48 -11.38 -5.16 -14.98
N ILE A 49 -11.43 -3.96 -15.56
CA ILE A 49 -12.42 -2.90 -15.25
C ILE A 49 -13.44 -2.67 -16.38
N ALA A 50 -13.23 -3.30 -17.53
CA ALA A 50 -14.16 -3.23 -18.65
C ALA A 50 -15.29 -4.23 -18.46
N GLU A 51 -16.53 -3.74 -18.48
CA GLU A 51 -17.72 -4.60 -18.46
C GLU A 51 -18.21 -4.91 -19.87
N PHE A 52 -18.01 -3.96 -20.79
CA PHE A 52 -18.53 -4.06 -22.14
C PHE A 52 -17.63 -3.30 -23.13
N ILE A 53 -17.29 -3.96 -24.24
CA ILE A 53 -16.44 -3.42 -25.29
C ILE A 53 -17.24 -3.21 -26.58
N ILE A 54 -17.10 -2.03 -27.16
CA ILE A 54 -17.76 -1.64 -28.40
C ILE A 54 -16.67 -1.44 -29.44
N LEU A 55 -16.80 -2.11 -30.59
CA LEU A 55 -15.90 -2.05 -31.73
C LEU A 55 -16.67 -1.55 -32.96
N THR A 56 -15.97 -1.06 -33.98
CA THR A 56 -16.63 -0.58 -35.22
C THR A 56 -16.15 -1.35 -36.43
N ALA A 57 -17.11 -1.80 -37.27
CA ALA A 57 -16.86 -2.62 -38.44
C ALA A 57 -16.28 -1.82 -39.63
N ASP A 58 -16.58 -0.53 -39.76
CA ASP A 58 -16.08 0.36 -40.81
C ASP A 58 -14.66 0.90 -40.56
N THR A 59 -13.88 0.18 -39.75
CA THR A 59 -12.49 0.51 -39.44
C THR A 59 -11.57 0.01 -40.56
N GLU A 60 -10.75 0.91 -41.09
CA GLU A 60 -9.78 0.59 -42.14
C GLU A 60 -8.38 1.00 -41.64
N PRO A 61 -7.41 0.08 -41.51
CA PRO A 61 -7.53 -1.38 -41.64
C PRO A 61 -8.22 -2.03 -40.42
N LEU A 62 -9.03 -3.08 -40.62
CA LEU A 62 -9.77 -3.76 -39.53
C LEU A 62 -8.84 -4.52 -38.58
N GLU A 63 -7.67 -4.92 -39.08
CA GLU A 63 -6.63 -5.66 -38.39
C GLU A 63 -6.18 -4.98 -37.08
N ILE A 64 -6.33 -3.65 -36.98
CA ILE A 64 -5.99 -2.89 -35.77
C ILE A 64 -6.92 -3.15 -34.59
N LEU A 65 -8.08 -3.80 -34.82
CA LEU A 65 -9.05 -4.14 -33.78
C LEU A 65 -9.11 -5.63 -33.46
N LEU A 66 -8.54 -6.50 -34.29
CA LEU A 66 -8.69 -7.96 -34.17
C LEU A 66 -8.07 -8.55 -32.89
N HIS A 67 -7.15 -7.84 -32.24
CA HIS A 67 -6.61 -8.26 -30.95
C HIS A 67 -7.60 -8.10 -29.78
N LEU A 68 -8.60 -7.21 -29.92
CA LEU A 68 -9.56 -6.93 -28.84
C LEU A 68 -10.57 -8.06 -28.63
N PRO A 69 -11.22 -8.63 -29.67
CA PRO A 69 -12.09 -9.79 -29.51
C PRO A 69 -11.42 -10.96 -28.79
N LEU A 70 -10.21 -11.33 -29.19
CA LEU A 70 -9.45 -12.41 -28.55
C LEU A 70 -9.23 -12.14 -27.05
N LEU A 71 -8.83 -10.91 -26.71
CA LEU A 71 -8.64 -10.49 -25.32
C LEU A 71 -9.95 -10.45 -24.52
N CYS A 72 -11.07 -10.15 -25.18
CA CYS A 72 -12.39 -10.16 -24.57
C CYS A 72 -12.83 -11.58 -24.24
N GLU A 73 -12.60 -12.55 -25.13
CA GLU A 73 -12.88 -13.97 -24.89
C GLU A 73 -12.03 -14.53 -23.74
N GLU A 74 -10.72 -14.25 -23.71
CA GLU A 74 -9.84 -14.67 -22.61
C GLU A 74 -10.27 -14.14 -21.24
N LYS A 75 -10.83 -12.92 -21.21
CA LYS A 75 -11.28 -12.25 -19.98
C LYS A 75 -12.76 -12.42 -19.69
N ASN A 76 -13.49 -13.14 -20.54
CA ASN A 76 -14.94 -13.31 -20.47
C ASN A 76 -15.71 -11.98 -20.39
N VAL A 77 -15.30 -11.00 -21.21
CA VAL A 77 -15.95 -9.68 -21.31
C VAL A 77 -16.78 -9.62 -22.60
N PRO A 78 -18.06 -9.24 -22.54
CA PRO A 78 -18.88 -9.12 -23.75
C PRO A 78 -18.39 -7.99 -24.65
N TYR A 79 -18.40 -8.25 -25.96
CA TYR A 79 -18.05 -7.26 -26.99
C TYR A 79 -19.03 -7.31 -28.16
N ILE A 80 -19.18 -6.20 -28.88
CA ILE A 80 -20.01 -6.12 -30.09
C ILE A 80 -19.47 -5.13 -31.11
N PHE A 81 -19.70 -5.41 -32.40
CA PHE A 81 -19.38 -4.52 -33.50
C PHE A 81 -20.59 -3.65 -33.88
N LEU A 82 -20.34 -2.35 -34.01
CA LEU A 82 -21.25 -1.37 -34.59
C LEU A 82 -20.89 -1.12 -36.05
N PRO A 83 -21.87 -0.77 -36.91
CA PRO A 83 -21.63 -0.54 -38.32
C PRO A 83 -20.84 0.74 -38.62
N SER A 84 -20.87 1.76 -37.74
CA SER A 84 -20.28 3.07 -38.03
C SER A 84 -19.45 3.69 -36.90
N LYS A 85 -18.16 3.95 -37.16
CA LYS A 85 -17.24 4.71 -36.29
C LYS A 85 -17.58 6.18 -36.14
N ALA A 86 -18.25 6.76 -37.15
CA ALA A 86 -18.74 8.13 -37.09
C ALA A 86 -19.91 8.27 -36.11
N ALA A 87 -20.81 7.29 -36.08
CA ALA A 87 -21.92 7.26 -35.13
C ALA A 87 -21.42 7.12 -33.69
N LEU A 88 -20.47 6.21 -33.45
CA LEU A 88 -19.84 6.04 -32.13
C LEU A 88 -19.12 7.31 -31.67
N GLY A 89 -18.39 7.99 -32.56
CA GLY A 89 -17.74 9.27 -32.24
C GLY A 89 -18.72 10.35 -31.77
N ARG A 90 -19.86 10.49 -32.46
CA ARG A 90 -20.93 11.42 -32.07
C ARG A 90 -21.52 11.09 -30.70
N ALA A 91 -21.84 9.81 -30.43
CA ALA A 91 -22.35 9.37 -29.13
C ALA A 91 -21.34 9.62 -28.00
N CYS A 92 -20.03 9.53 -28.29
CA CYS A 92 -18.96 9.85 -27.36
C CYS A 92 -18.75 11.36 -27.12
N ASN A 93 -19.53 12.24 -27.76
CA ASN A 93 -19.33 13.69 -27.81
C ASN A 93 -17.94 14.09 -28.33
N VAL A 94 -17.47 13.42 -29.40
CA VAL A 94 -16.17 13.69 -30.04
C VAL A 94 -16.39 13.93 -31.54
N SER A 95 -15.75 14.96 -32.09
CA SER A 95 -15.84 15.28 -33.52
C SER A 95 -15.07 14.30 -34.41
N ARG A 96 -14.06 13.62 -33.84
CA ARG A 96 -13.26 12.61 -34.51
C ARG A 96 -13.91 11.22 -34.45
N PRO A 97 -13.77 10.39 -35.50
CA PRO A 97 -14.19 9.00 -35.48
C PRO A 97 -13.55 8.21 -34.33
N VAL A 98 -14.33 7.34 -33.70
CA VAL A 98 -13.87 6.45 -32.61
C VAL A 98 -14.03 5.02 -33.07
N ILE A 99 -12.93 4.25 -33.06
CA ILE A 99 -12.89 2.86 -33.56
C ILE A 99 -13.21 1.80 -32.51
N ALA A 100 -13.05 2.16 -31.23
CA ALA A 100 -13.36 1.30 -30.10
C ALA A 100 -13.73 2.15 -28.90
N ALA A 101 -14.64 1.68 -28.07
CA ALA A 101 -14.97 2.29 -26.80
C ALA A 101 -15.15 1.20 -25.74
N SER A 102 -14.67 1.44 -24.54
CA SER A 102 -14.95 0.57 -23.40
C SER A 102 -15.86 1.29 -22.42
N VAL A 103 -16.96 0.62 -22.10
CA VAL A 103 -17.80 0.97 -20.97
C VAL A 103 -17.19 0.27 -19.77
N THR A 104 -16.61 1.07 -18.89
CA THR A 104 -16.14 0.58 -17.60
C THR A 104 -17.32 0.60 -16.64
N THR A 105 -17.30 -0.27 -15.63
CA THR A 105 -18.14 -0.07 -14.45
C THR A 105 -18.01 1.39 -14.01
N ALA A 106 -19.03 1.88 -13.31
CA ALA A 106 -18.89 2.95 -12.33
C ALA A 106 -17.75 2.65 -11.34
N VAL A 107 -16.51 2.77 -11.78
CA VAL A 107 -15.33 2.97 -10.96
C VAL A 107 -15.34 4.45 -10.56
N SER A 108 -16.51 4.94 -10.19
CA SER A 108 -16.80 6.33 -9.85
C SER A 108 -16.18 6.60 -8.50
N PHE A 109 -14.88 6.90 -8.48
CA PHE A 109 -14.12 7.15 -7.26
C PHE A 109 -13.97 5.92 -6.33
N LEU A 110 -14.97 5.02 -6.25
CA LEU A 110 -15.04 3.89 -5.32
C LEU A 110 -14.05 2.77 -5.62
N TYR A 111 -13.60 2.57 -6.86
CA TYR A 111 -12.60 1.52 -7.17
C TYR A 111 -11.14 1.97 -6.99
N LEU A 112 -10.82 3.24 -7.31
CA LEU A 112 -9.56 3.87 -6.87
C LEU A 112 -9.58 4.11 -5.34
N SER A 113 -10.75 4.36 -4.77
CA SER A 113 -10.96 4.39 -3.33
C SER A 113 -11.24 3.04 -2.69
N THR A 114 -11.24 1.91 -3.41
CA THR A 114 -11.22 0.55 -2.81
C THR A 114 -9.87 -0.09 -3.02
N MET A 115 -9.06 0.31 -3.99
CA MET A 115 -7.62 0.00 -3.94
C MET A 115 -6.94 0.84 -2.83
N SER A 116 -7.20 2.15 -2.75
CA SER A 116 -6.81 2.94 -1.56
C SER A 116 -7.72 2.71 -0.34
N GLY A 117 -8.87 2.05 -0.53
CA GLY A 117 -9.84 1.75 0.53
C GLY A 117 -9.70 0.40 1.15
N ILE A 118 -9.13 -0.62 0.51
CA ILE A 118 -8.84 -1.88 1.19
C ILE A 118 -7.81 -1.59 2.27
N CYS A 119 -6.74 -0.85 1.93
CA CYS A 119 -5.78 -0.36 2.89
C CYS A 119 -6.47 0.49 3.98
N ARG A 120 -7.20 1.56 3.63
CA ARG A 120 -7.83 2.45 4.63
C ARG A 120 -8.95 1.78 5.45
N THR A 121 -9.75 0.90 4.85
CA THR A 121 -10.82 0.13 5.52
C THR A 121 -10.20 -0.87 6.46
N ARG A 122 -9.17 -1.61 6.00
CA ARG A 122 -8.38 -2.50 6.85
C ARG A 122 -7.79 -1.72 8.02
N LEU A 123 -7.12 -0.59 7.77
CA LEU A 123 -6.54 0.25 8.82
C LEU A 123 -7.59 0.82 9.78
N ALA A 124 -8.78 1.17 9.28
CA ALA A 124 -9.89 1.62 10.12
C ALA A 124 -10.42 0.48 11.02
N GLU A 125 -10.53 -0.74 10.49
CA GLU A 125 -10.86 -1.94 11.26
C GLU A 125 -9.79 -2.28 12.28
N GLU A 126 -8.52 -2.24 11.89
CA GLU A 126 -7.38 -2.49 12.77
C GLU A 126 -7.36 -1.48 13.93
N ARG A 127 -7.61 -0.20 13.64
CA ARG A 127 -7.75 0.85 14.66
C ARG A 127 -8.94 0.60 15.58
N LYS A 128 -10.09 0.23 15.03
CA LYS A 128 -11.29 -0.09 15.82
C LYS A 128 -11.04 -1.27 16.75
N GLN A 129 -10.33 -2.28 16.26
CA GLN A 129 -9.96 -3.48 17.01
C GLN A 129 -8.92 -3.19 18.09
N TRP A 130 -7.87 -2.41 17.79
CA TRP A 130 -6.89 -1.94 18.77
C TRP A 130 -7.52 -1.15 19.92
N ARG A 131 -8.50 -0.29 19.61
CA ARG A 131 -9.24 0.45 20.64
C ARG A 131 -10.11 -0.44 21.52
N LYS A 132 -10.53 -1.60 21.01
CA LYS A 132 -11.30 -2.58 21.77
C LYS A 132 -10.40 -3.34 22.74
N ASP A 133 -9.24 -3.76 22.26
CA ASP A 133 -8.28 -4.55 23.03
C ASP A 133 -6.85 -4.37 22.47
N HIS A 134 -5.88 -4.17 23.36
CA HIS A 134 -4.46 -4.13 23.04
C HIS A 134 -3.63 -4.49 24.27
N PRO A 135 -2.40 -5.04 24.09
CA PRO A 135 -1.55 -5.40 25.21
C PRO A 135 -1.20 -4.21 26.09
N PHE A 136 -1.15 -4.44 27.40
CA PHE A 136 -0.85 -3.40 28.39
C PHE A 136 0.52 -2.75 28.11
N GLY A 137 0.57 -1.41 28.19
CA GLY A 137 1.78 -0.62 27.99
C GLY A 137 2.10 -0.29 26.53
N PHE A 138 1.46 -0.95 25.56
CA PHE A 138 1.59 -0.59 24.15
C PHE A 138 0.64 0.56 23.80
N TYR A 139 1.06 1.43 22.88
CA TYR A 139 0.14 2.35 22.21
C TYR A 139 0.38 2.33 20.71
N ALA A 140 -0.68 2.51 19.94
CA ALA A 140 -0.63 2.65 18.49
C ALA A 140 -1.75 3.61 18.06
N LYS A 141 -1.39 4.69 17.36
CA LYS A 141 -2.35 5.70 16.91
C LYS A 141 -1.92 6.33 15.58
N PRO A 142 -2.86 6.70 14.70
CA PRO A 142 -2.54 7.48 13.51
C PRO A 142 -1.83 8.80 13.86
N ALA A 143 -0.84 9.16 13.05
CA ALA A 143 -0.11 10.41 13.16
C ALA A 143 -1.05 11.60 12.87
N LYS A 144 -0.85 12.70 13.59
CA LYS A 144 -1.58 13.95 13.35
C LYS A 144 -0.77 14.80 12.39
N ALA A 145 -1.38 15.18 11.28
CA ALA A 145 -0.80 16.14 10.36
C ALA A 145 -0.87 17.58 10.95
N PRO A 146 -0.03 18.51 10.48
CA PRO A 146 0.00 19.89 10.98
C PRO A 146 -1.32 20.65 10.80
N ASP A 147 -2.15 20.24 9.84
CA ASP A 147 -3.48 20.77 9.57
C ASP A 147 -4.57 20.23 10.52
N GLY A 148 -4.20 19.36 11.47
CA GLY A 148 -5.11 18.70 12.41
C GLY A 148 -5.80 17.46 11.86
N SER A 149 -5.60 17.12 10.58
CA SER A 149 -6.10 15.87 9.99
C SER A 149 -5.31 14.66 10.51
N MET A 150 -5.92 13.48 10.50
CA MET A 150 -5.24 12.23 10.88
C MET A 150 -4.75 11.50 9.63
N ASN A 151 -3.45 11.23 9.57
CA ASN A 151 -2.87 10.40 8.51
C ASN A 151 -3.03 8.92 8.90
N LEU A 152 -4.00 8.23 8.30
CA LEU A 152 -4.20 6.80 8.54
C LEU A 152 -3.04 5.92 8.04
N MET A 153 -2.21 6.43 7.12
CA MET A 153 -1.11 5.68 6.50
C MET A 153 0.17 5.71 7.35
N GLU A 154 0.21 6.51 8.41
CA GLU A 154 1.37 6.62 9.30
C GLU A 154 0.92 6.59 10.74
N TRP A 155 1.47 5.68 11.53
CA TRP A 155 1.08 5.49 12.93
C TRP A 155 2.26 5.72 13.85
N GLU A 156 2.02 6.46 14.93
CA GLU A 156 2.89 6.54 16.08
C GLU A 156 2.62 5.35 17.00
N VAL A 157 3.66 4.57 17.26
CA VAL A 157 3.60 3.38 18.10
C VAL A 157 4.63 3.48 19.22
N GLY A 158 4.27 2.96 20.39
CA GLY A 158 5.18 2.77 21.51
C GLY A 158 5.18 1.32 21.97
N ILE A 159 6.37 0.74 22.05
CA ILE A 159 6.60 -0.62 22.54
C ILE A 159 7.25 -0.54 23.92
N PRO A 160 6.65 -1.09 24.98
CA PRO A 160 7.29 -1.20 26.27
C PRO A 160 8.36 -2.30 26.22
N GLY A 161 9.51 -2.10 26.87
CA GLY A 161 10.47 -3.18 27.07
C GLY A 161 9.95 -4.23 28.04
N LYS A 162 10.37 -5.49 27.87
CA LYS A 162 9.97 -6.60 28.72
C LYS A 162 10.61 -6.48 30.11
N ALA A 163 9.89 -6.90 31.14
CA ALA A 163 10.46 -7.01 32.48
C ALA A 163 11.58 -8.05 32.52
N LYS A 164 12.58 -7.85 33.38
CA LYS A 164 13.78 -8.68 33.52
C LYS A 164 14.67 -8.71 32.27
N THR A 165 14.64 -7.64 31.47
CA THR A 165 15.51 -7.47 30.30
C THR A 165 16.23 -6.12 30.38
N ALA A 166 17.28 -5.93 29.59
CA ALA A 166 17.97 -4.63 29.48
C ALA A 166 17.04 -3.50 28.97
N TRP A 167 15.88 -3.85 28.42
CA TRP A 167 14.87 -2.92 27.90
C TRP A 167 13.82 -2.52 28.94
N GLU A 168 13.85 -3.12 30.13
CA GLU A 168 12.85 -2.91 31.17
C GLU A 168 12.70 -1.43 31.54
N GLY A 169 11.45 -0.98 31.70
CA GLY A 169 11.10 0.40 32.04
C GLY A 169 11.22 1.39 30.87
N GLY A 170 11.68 0.94 29.69
CA GLY A 170 11.72 1.75 28.49
C GLY A 170 10.43 1.72 27.67
N LEU A 171 10.12 2.85 27.02
CA LEU A 171 9.06 2.98 26.02
C LEU A 171 9.68 3.41 24.69
N TYR A 172 9.80 2.46 23.78
CA TYR A 172 10.49 2.62 22.50
C TYR A 172 9.51 3.08 21.43
N LYS A 173 9.70 4.31 20.96
CA LYS A 173 8.83 4.92 19.96
C LYS A 173 9.25 4.51 18.56
N LEU A 174 8.27 4.12 17.75
CA LEU A 174 8.47 3.80 16.36
C LEU A 174 7.36 4.41 15.50
N THR A 175 7.72 4.77 14.29
CA THR A 175 6.81 5.18 13.23
C THR A 175 6.54 3.95 12.36
N MET A 176 5.26 3.65 12.16
CA MET A 176 4.81 2.57 11.30
C MET A 176 4.15 3.18 10.06
N THR A 177 4.72 2.95 8.88
CA THR A 177 4.27 3.50 7.60
C THR A 177 3.67 2.40 6.74
N PHE A 178 2.43 2.58 6.31
CA PHE A 178 1.70 1.62 5.49
C PHE A 178 1.83 1.96 4.00
N PRO A 179 2.17 0.98 3.14
CA PRO A 179 2.08 1.17 1.69
C PRO A 179 0.62 1.20 1.23
N GLU A 180 0.36 1.77 0.05
CA GLU A 180 -0.99 1.74 -0.55
C GLU A 180 -1.48 0.31 -0.81
N ASP A 181 -0.55 -0.60 -1.10
CA ASP A 181 -0.81 -2.02 -1.35
C ASP A 181 -1.07 -2.84 -0.06
N TYR A 182 -1.11 -2.22 1.12
CA TYR A 182 -1.41 -2.93 2.36
C TYR A 182 -2.86 -3.47 2.36
N PRO A 183 -3.14 -4.71 2.79
CA PRO A 183 -2.26 -5.64 3.50
C PRO A 183 -1.47 -6.62 2.62
N SER A 184 -1.52 -6.51 1.29
CA SER A 184 -0.73 -7.36 0.40
C SER A 184 0.77 -7.21 0.67
N LYS A 185 1.22 -5.97 0.91
CA LYS A 185 2.59 -5.66 1.33
C LYS A 185 2.68 -5.28 2.82
N PRO A 186 3.79 -5.60 3.50
CA PRO A 186 3.99 -5.28 4.91
C PRO A 186 4.14 -3.78 5.17
N PRO A 187 3.82 -3.30 6.39
CA PRO A 187 4.19 -1.96 6.81
C PRO A 187 5.70 -1.85 7.07
N LYS A 188 6.24 -0.64 6.91
CA LYS A 188 7.62 -0.32 7.29
C LYS A 188 7.65 0.23 8.71
N CYS A 189 8.48 -0.36 9.57
CA CYS A 189 8.64 0.07 10.96
C CYS A 189 10.00 0.73 11.15
N LYS A 190 10.01 1.91 11.78
CA LYS A 190 11.22 2.69 12.03
C LYS A 190 11.24 3.27 13.44
N PHE A 191 12.26 2.94 14.23
CA PHE A 191 12.47 3.53 15.54
C PHE A 191 12.88 5.00 15.42
N THR A 192 12.26 5.84 16.26
CA THR A 192 12.55 7.28 16.35
C THR A 192 12.69 7.68 17.81
N PRO A 193 13.92 7.97 18.30
CA PRO A 193 15.20 7.92 17.59
C PRO A 193 15.65 6.48 17.25
N PRO A 194 16.60 6.32 16.31
CA PRO A 194 17.18 5.00 15.99
C PRO A 194 17.77 4.31 17.23
N LEU A 195 17.55 3.01 17.36
CA LEU A 195 18.06 2.20 18.46
C LEU A 195 19.38 1.54 18.10
N PHE A 196 20.27 1.40 19.08
CA PHE A 196 21.50 0.63 18.94
C PHE A 196 21.18 -0.87 19.09
N HIS A 197 20.86 -1.54 17.98
CA HIS A 197 20.38 -2.93 18.00
C HIS A 197 20.89 -3.73 16.79
N PRO A 198 21.26 -5.02 16.93
CA PRO A 198 21.76 -5.83 15.82
C PRO A 198 20.85 -5.85 14.59
N ASN A 199 19.52 -5.83 14.78
CA ASN A 199 18.53 -5.88 13.69
C ASN A 199 17.83 -4.53 13.40
N VAL A 200 18.41 -3.41 13.83
CA VAL A 200 17.91 -2.08 13.48
C VAL A 200 18.96 -1.36 12.65
N TYR A 201 18.60 -0.89 11.47
CA TYR A 201 19.50 -0.12 10.63
C TYR A 201 19.84 1.23 11.29
N PRO A 202 20.98 1.86 10.95
CA PRO A 202 21.31 3.22 11.42
C PRO A 202 20.23 4.27 11.09
N SER A 203 19.43 4.02 10.05
CA SER A 203 18.26 4.82 9.67
C SER A 203 17.08 4.72 10.65
N GLY A 204 17.12 3.75 11.57
CA GLY A 204 16.05 3.36 12.49
C GLY A 204 15.13 2.25 11.96
N THR A 205 15.22 1.87 10.69
CA THR A 205 14.37 0.83 10.09
C THR A 205 14.63 -0.53 10.75
N VAL A 206 13.57 -1.25 11.10
CA VAL A 206 13.65 -2.59 11.71
C VAL A 206 13.78 -3.66 10.62
N CYS A 207 14.77 -4.54 10.72
CA CYS A 207 14.89 -5.74 9.90
C CYS A 207 14.24 -6.92 10.62
N LEU A 208 13.07 -7.35 10.14
CA LEU A 208 12.34 -8.46 10.73
C LEU A 208 11.74 -9.32 9.61
N SER A 209 11.90 -10.63 9.68
CA SER A 209 11.43 -11.57 8.64
C SER A 209 9.92 -11.53 8.42
N ILE A 210 9.14 -11.21 9.45
CA ILE A 210 7.68 -11.01 9.30
C ILE A 210 7.32 -9.69 8.60
N LEU A 211 8.26 -8.77 8.43
CA LEU A 211 8.10 -7.52 7.66
C LEU A 211 8.72 -7.63 6.26
N ASP A 212 9.12 -8.84 5.86
CA ASP A 212 9.73 -9.14 4.56
C ASP A 212 8.70 -9.88 3.68
N GLU A 213 8.45 -9.33 2.50
CA GLU A 213 7.46 -9.80 1.52
C GLU A 213 7.76 -11.22 1.03
N GLU A 214 9.04 -11.59 0.93
CA GLU A 214 9.47 -12.86 0.37
C GLU A 214 9.66 -13.96 1.42
N LYS A 215 9.77 -13.60 2.71
CA LYS A 215 10.05 -14.55 3.78
C LYS A 215 8.80 -15.02 4.51
N SER A 216 8.13 -14.13 5.26
CA SER A 216 7.12 -14.56 6.24
C SER A 216 5.93 -13.63 6.37
N TRP A 217 5.83 -12.57 5.55
CA TRP A 217 4.65 -11.73 5.52
C TRP A 217 3.42 -12.49 5.01
N LYS A 218 2.27 -12.28 5.66
CA LYS A 218 0.97 -12.76 5.21
C LYS A 218 -0.05 -11.64 5.39
N PRO A 219 -0.94 -11.35 4.41
CA PRO A 219 -1.96 -10.30 4.54
C PRO A 219 -2.96 -10.48 5.70
N ALA A 220 -3.04 -11.70 6.24
CA ALA A 220 -3.82 -12.04 7.44
C ALA A 220 -3.17 -11.57 8.75
N ILE A 221 -1.90 -11.18 8.74
CA ILE A 221 -1.21 -10.60 9.91
C ILE A 221 -1.83 -9.23 10.19
N THR A 222 -2.36 -9.04 11.40
CA THR A 222 -3.05 -7.81 11.84
C THR A 222 -2.26 -7.11 12.95
N ILE A 223 -2.40 -5.78 13.06
CA ILE A 223 -2.01 -4.98 14.23
C ILE A 223 -2.82 -5.43 15.45
N LYS A 224 -4.08 -5.86 15.27
CA LYS A 224 -4.96 -6.39 16.34
C LYS A 224 -4.30 -7.55 17.09
N GLN A 225 -3.69 -8.49 16.37
CA GLN A 225 -3.06 -9.66 17.00
C GLN A 225 -1.70 -9.34 17.61
N ALA A 226 -1.30 -8.08 17.70
CA ALA A 226 -0.04 -7.65 18.30
C ALA A 226 1.18 -8.46 17.82
N SER A 227 1.13 -9.18 16.69
CA SER A 227 2.22 -10.08 16.28
C SER A 227 3.38 -9.29 15.70
N ILE A 228 3.09 -8.17 15.04
CA ILE A 228 4.13 -7.23 14.62
C ILE A 228 4.75 -6.55 15.85
N LEU A 229 3.94 -6.01 16.76
CA LEU A 229 4.47 -5.25 17.91
C LEU A 229 5.11 -6.13 18.97
N LEU A 230 4.52 -7.29 19.29
CA LEU A 230 5.12 -8.32 20.13
C LEU A 230 6.31 -8.96 19.43
N GLY A 231 6.26 -9.16 18.11
CA GLY A 231 7.41 -9.64 17.34
C GLY A 231 8.58 -8.66 17.39
N ILE A 232 8.33 -7.36 17.28
CA ILE A 232 9.35 -6.33 17.48
C ILE A 232 9.80 -6.29 18.96
N GLN A 233 8.89 -6.39 19.93
CA GLN A 233 9.25 -6.44 21.35
C GLN A 233 10.12 -7.66 21.67
N ASP A 234 9.82 -8.81 21.08
CA ASP A 234 10.59 -10.04 21.23
C ASP A 234 11.95 -9.93 20.55
N LEU A 235 12.00 -9.31 19.36
CA LEU A 235 13.24 -9.04 18.64
C LEU A 235 14.23 -8.19 19.45
N LEU A 236 13.73 -7.25 20.28
CA LEU A 236 14.59 -6.44 21.15
C LEU A 236 15.40 -7.31 22.12
N ASP A 237 14.76 -8.32 22.72
CA ASP A 237 15.40 -9.20 23.71
C ASP A 237 16.11 -10.40 23.05
N ASN A 238 15.60 -10.85 21.91
CA ASN A 238 16.11 -11.98 21.13
C ASN A 238 16.50 -11.55 19.71
N PRO A 239 17.66 -10.87 19.53
CA PRO A 239 18.11 -10.45 18.21
C PRO A 239 18.33 -11.63 17.26
N ASN A 240 17.91 -11.48 16.01
CA ASN A 240 18.17 -12.46 14.96
C ASN A 240 19.61 -12.33 14.45
N VAL A 241 20.49 -13.24 14.85
CA VAL A 241 21.91 -13.25 14.46
C VAL A 241 22.16 -13.55 12.98
N ASN A 242 21.16 -14.08 12.26
CA ASN A 242 21.31 -14.46 10.85
C ASN A 242 21.11 -13.27 9.89
N ASP A 243 20.54 -12.16 10.36
CA ASP A 243 20.21 -11.00 9.53
C ASP A 243 20.63 -9.68 10.22
N PRO A 244 21.95 -9.45 10.42
CA PRO A 244 22.44 -8.26 11.12
C PRO A 244 22.28 -7.00 10.25
N ALA A 245 21.57 -6.01 10.77
CA ALA A 245 21.40 -4.68 10.17
C ALA A 245 22.48 -3.68 10.63
N GLN A 246 23.05 -3.87 11.83
CA GLN A 246 24.11 -3.01 12.36
C GLN A 246 25.28 -3.85 12.89
N SER A 247 26.43 -3.73 12.22
CA SER A 247 27.67 -4.49 12.51
C SER A 247 28.17 -4.30 13.93
N ASP A 248 28.17 -3.06 14.42
CA ASP A 248 28.77 -2.70 15.70
C ASP A 248 27.96 -3.27 16.86
N ALA A 249 26.63 -3.16 16.79
CA ALA A 249 25.73 -3.75 17.78
C ALA A 249 25.78 -5.27 17.71
N TYR A 250 25.82 -5.87 16.52
CA TYR A 250 25.94 -7.32 16.35
C TYR A 250 27.24 -7.87 16.94
N THR A 251 28.37 -7.22 16.65
CA THR A 251 29.69 -7.65 17.14
C THR A 251 29.75 -7.55 18.66
N MET A 252 29.25 -6.45 19.23
CA MET A 252 29.19 -6.26 20.67
C MET A 252 28.28 -7.29 21.33
N PHE A 253 27.07 -7.52 20.80
CA PHE A 253 26.13 -8.52 21.30
C PHE A 253 26.72 -9.94 21.28
N LYS A 254 27.46 -10.30 20.22
CA LYS A 254 28.06 -11.62 20.05
C LYS A 254 29.28 -11.85 20.95
N ASN A 255 30.12 -10.83 21.12
CA ASN A 255 31.39 -10.95 21.83
C ASN A 255 31.25 -10.66 23.33
N ASP A 256 30.39 -9.71 23.72
CA ASP A 256 30.18 -9.30 25.11
C ASP A 256 28.75 -8.79 25.32
N LYS A 257 27.84 -9.73 25.63
CA LYS A 257 26.43 -9.44 25.88
C LYS A 257 26.25 -8.47 27.05
N ALA A 258 27.07 -8.57 28.11
CA ALA A 258 26.93 -7.72 29.29
C ALA A 258 27.31 -6.26 28.99
N ALA A 259 28.40 -6.05 28.24
CA ALA A 259 28.78 -4.71 27.78
C ALA A 259 27.73 -4.13 26.82
N TYR A 260 27.16 -4.95 25.93
CA TYR A 260 26.07 -4.54 25.05
C TYR A 260 24.84 -4.07 25.83
N GLU A 261 24.37 -4.87 26.79
CA GLU A 261 23.23 -4.52 27.64
C GLU A 261 23.48 -3.23 28.44
N TYR A 262 24.69 -3.04 28.97
CA TYR A 262 25.09 -1.82 29.66
C TYR A 262 25.08 -0.59 28.74
N ASP A 263 25.72 -0.66 27.56
CA ASP A 263 25.77 0.44 26.61
C ASP A 263 24.37 0.84 26.13
N MET A 264 23.50 -0.14 25.88
CA MET A 264 22.10 0.11 25.56
C MET A 264 21.34 0.84 26.67
N ALA A 265 21.46 0.36 27.92
CA ALA A 265 20.79 0.97 29.05
C ALA A 265 21.26 2.42 29.27
N VAL A 266 22.55 2.69 29.09
CA VAL A 266 23.14 4.04 29.17
C VAL A 266 22.61 4.94 28.05
N ARG A 267 22.66 4.48 26.79
CA ARG A 267 22.16 5.24 25.63
C ARG A 267 20.69 5.59 25.77
N PHE A 268 19.86 4.63 26.18
CA PHE A 268 18.43 4.85 26.34
C PHE A 268 18.14 5.85 27.46
N ARG A 269 18.81 5.71 28.62
CA ARG A 269 18.67 6.65 29.73
C ARG A 269 19.10 8.07 29.33
N LEU A 270 20.14 8.21 28.50
CA LEU A 270 20.60 9.49 27.97
C LEU A 270 19.56 10.13 27.00
N VAL A 271 18.87 9.33 26.20
CA VAL A 271 17.78 9.77 25.31
C VAL A 271 16.55 10.24 26.10
N LEU A 272 16.18 9.53 27.17
CA LEU A 272 15.09 9.98 28.05
C LEU A 272 15.43 11.30 28.77
N LEU A 273 16.67 11.44 29.23
CA LEU A 273 17.14 12.64 29.92
C LEU A 273 17.28 13.86 28.99
N THR A 274 17.63 13.65 27.73
CA THR A 274 17.74 14.75 26.75
C THR A 274 16.38 15.29 26.28
N ASN A 275 15.31 14.50 26.40
CA ASN A 275 13.92 14.91 26.13
C ASN A 275 13.23 15.55 27.36
N CYS A 276 13.82 15.44 28.55
CA CYS A 276 13.34 16.08 29.78
C CYS A 276 14.12 17.38 30.07
N LEU A 277 13.65 18.49 29.49
CA LEU A 277 14.01 19.90 29.76
C LEU A 277 15.48 20.35 29.47
N PRO A 278 15.68 21.60 28.99
CA PRO A 278 17.00 22.13 28.61
C PRO A 278 18.04 22.15 29.73
N ASN A 279 17.61 22.29 30.98
CA ASN A 279 18.47 22.51 32.15
C ASN A 279 19.18 21.23 32.65
N CYS A 280 18.74 20.04 32.24
CA CYS A 280 19.40 18.78 32.61
C CYS A 280 20.65 18.47 31.78
N ARG A 281 20.85 19.13 30.62
CA ARG A 281 21.96 18.85 29.68
C ARG A 281 23.36 19.03 30.29
N ARG A 282 23.55 19.94 31.25
CA ARG A 282 24.88 20.23 31.84
C ARG A 282 25.34 19.17 32.84
N ARG A 283 24.43 18.66 33.69
CA ARG A 283 24.78 17.65 34.71
C ARG A 283 25.08 16.28 34.11
N VAL A 284 24.36 15.87 33.05
CA VAL A 284 24.54 14.54 32.45
C VAL A 284 25.85 14.42 31.66
N LYS A 285 26.31 15.48 30.98
CA LYS A 285 27.62 15.47 30.30
C LYS A 285 28.80 15.35 31.27
N GLN A 286 28.62 15.80 32.52
CA GLN A 286 29.62 15.70 33.58
C GLN A 286 29.64 14.27 34.15
N GLN A 287 28.47 13.71 34.46
CA GLN A 287 28.35 12.33 34.97
C GLN A 287 28.73 11.25 33.94
N ALA A 288 28.43 11.46 32.65
CA ALA A 288 28.84 10.54 31.59
C ALA A 288 30.37 10.55 31.33
N ARG A 289 31.09 11.60 31.75
CA ARG A 289 32.57 11.65 31.70
C ARG A 289 33.21 11.01 32.94
N GLU A 290 32.49 10.99 34.06
CA GLU A 290 32.98 10.45 35.34
C GLU A 290 32.78 8.93 35.48
N ASN A 291 31.83 8.34 34.74
CA ASN A 291 31.47 6.91 34.84
C ASN A 291 31.96 6.02 33.68
N VAL A 292 32.88 6.50 32.83
CA VAL A 292 33.59 5.63 31.87
C VAL A 292 34.69 4.90 32.65
N PRO A 293 34.66 3.56 32.77
CA PRO A 293 35.75 2.81 33.38
C PRO A 293 37.02 3.04 32.56
N LYS A 294 38.16 3.29 33.23
CA LYS A 294 39.47 3.31 32.59
C LYS A 294 39.87 1.91 32.13
#